data_AF-A0A3A3DEM9-F1
#
_entry.id   AF-A0A3A3DEM9-F1
#
_cell.length_a   1.000
_cell.length_b   1.000
_cell.length_c   1.000
_cell.angle_alpha   90.00
_cell.angle_beta   90.00
_cell.angle_gamma   90.00
#
_symmetry.space_group_name_H-M   'P 1'
#
loop_
_entity.id
_entity.type
_entity.pdbx_description
1 polymer ?
#
loop_
_entity_poly.entity_id
_entity_poly.type
_entity_poly.pdbx_seq_one_letter_code
_entity_poly.pdbx_strand_id
1 'polypeptide(L)' 'MATIATAGHKTAAFPTSALLAPFRAVGRFMVRLAEASPQMRALNHLSEISDEDLAAKGVTRESEIRRILGGSSAL' A
#
# COMPACT_ATOMS: atom_id res chain seq x y z
N MET A 1 7.32 65.81 -11.13
CA MET A 1 6.25 64.91 -10.64
C MET A 1 6.78 63.49 -10.71
N ALA A 2 7.34 62.96 -9.61
CA ALA A 2 7.94 61.63 -9.59
C ALA A 2 6.86 60.58 -9.27
N THR A 3 6.56 59.70 -10.22
CA THR A 3 5.64 58.57 -10.04
C THR A 3 6.41 57.41 -9.42
N ILE A 4 6.08 57.07 -8.18
CA ILE A 4 6.65 55.92 -7.48
C ILE A 4 5.77 54.71 -7.82
N ALA A 5 6.28 53.79 -8.62
CA ALA A 5 5.61 52.52 -8.89
C ALA A 5 5.75 51.61 -7.67
N THR A 6 4.67 51.43 -6.92
CA THR A 6 4.60 50.39 -5.87
C THR A 6 4.62 49.03 -6.55
N ALA A 7 5.74 48.31 -6.42
CA ALA A 7 5.81 46.90 -6.73
C ALA A 7 5.09 46.12 -5.61
N GLY A 8 3.88 45.65 -5.89
CA GLY A 8 3.11 44.79 -4.99
C GLY A 8 3.86 43.49 -4.75
N HIS A 9 4.43 43.34 -3.56
CA HIS A 9 5.00 42.07 -3.12
C HIS A 9 3.85 41.09 -2.88
N LYS A 10 3.62 40.16 -3.82
CA LYS A 10 2.87 38.93 -3.50
C LYS A 10 3.77 38.11 -2.58
N THR A 11 3.53 38.21 -1.28
CA THR A 11 4.04 37.24 -0.30
C THR A 11 3.59 35.86 -0.78
N ALA A 12 4.53 35.08 -1.32
CA ALA A 12 4.32 33.68 -1.61
C ALA A 12 4.15 32.97 -0.26
N ALA A 13 2.91 32.94 0.24
CA ALA A 13 2.57 32.16 1.40
C ALA A 13 2.89 30.71 1.07
N PHE A 14 3.81 30.08 1.83
CA PHE A 14 4.05 28.66 1.71
C PHE A 14 2.72 27.94 1.91
N PRO A 15 2.19 27.24 0.88
CA PRO A 15 0.89 26.63 0.99
C PRO A 15 1.00 25.52 2.02
N THR A 16 0.14 25.54 3.04
CA THR A 16 0.09 24.53 4.10
C THR A 16 -0.08 23.11 3.54
N SER A 17 -0.61 22.97 2.33
CA SER A 17 -0.65 21.71 1.57
C SER A 17 0.73 21.14 1.23
N ALA A 18 1.75 21.97 1.01
CA ALA A 18 3.12 21.53 0.75
C ALA A 18 3.79 20.94 2.00
N LEU A 19 3.49 21.47 3.19
CA LEU A 19 3.98 20.93 4.47
C LEU A 19 3.36 19.57 4.81
N LEU A 20 2.10 19.35 4.40
CA LEU A 20 1.38 18.09 4.65
C LEU A 20 1.59 17.03 3.55
N ALA A 21 2.22 17.38 2.43
CA ALA A 21 2.49 16.49 1.31
C ALA A 21 3.23 15.17 1.69
N PRO A 22 4.30 15.17 2.50
CA PRO A 22 5.03 13.94 2.84
C PRO A 22 4.17 12.96 3.66
N PHE A 23 3.37 13.44 4.61
CA PHE A 23 2.49 12.61 5.42
C PHE A 23 1.39 11.92 4.60
N ARG A 24 0.80 12.66 3.64
CA ARG A 24 -0.17 12.08 2.70
C ARG A 24 0.46 11.02 1.80
N ALA A 25 1.72 11.20 1.40
CA ALA A 25 2.45 10.24 0.60
C ALA A 25 2.69 8.94 1.38
N VAL A 26 3.13 9.02 2.65
CA VAL A 26 3.30 7.86 3.53
C VAL A 26 1.98 7.14 3.76
N GLY A 27 0.88 7.86 4.00
CA GLY A 27 -0.45 7.26 4.15
C GLY A 27 -0.88 6.50 2.89
N ARG A 28 -0.74 7.10 1.70
CA ARG A 28 -1.02 6.41 0.42
C ARG A 28 -0.11 5.20 0.18
N PHE A 29 1.14 5.27 0.64
CA PHE A 29 2.07 4.15 0.56
C PHE A 29 1.64 2.99 1.45
N MET A 30 1.26 3.25 2.71
CA MET A 30 0.73 2.23 3.63
C MET A 30 -0.56 1.60 3.09
N VAL A 31 -1.46 2.41 2.52
CA VAL A 31 -2.68 1.92 1.87
C VAL A 31 -2.35 0.99 0.70
N ARG A 32 -1.42 1.37 -0.18
CA ARG A 32 -0.99 0.48 -1.28
C ARG A 32 -0.32 -0.80 -0.79
N LEU A 33 0.44 -0.73 0.30
CA LEU A 33 1.12 -1.89 0.88
C LEU A 33 0.10 -2.88 1.48
N ALA A 34 -0.98 -2.36 2.06
CA ALA A 34 -2.12 -3.16 2.52
C ALA A 34 -2.94 -3.75 1.34
N GLU A 35 -3.25 -2.93 0.33
CA GLU A 35 -3.97 -3.35 -0.88
C GLU A 35 -3.20 -4.41 -1.70
N ALA A 36 -1.87 -4.37 -1.65
CA ALA A 36 -1.01 -5.26 -2.41
C ALA A 36 -0.63 -6.55 -1.68
N SER A 37 -1.17 -6.85 -0.49
CA SER A 37 -0.69 -7.99 0.29
C SER A 37 -0.74 -9.30 -0.53
N PRO A 38 0.43 -9.86 -0.93
CA PRO A 38 0.48 -11.05 -1.79
C PRO A 38 -0.12 -12.28 -1.09
N GLN A 39 -0.12 -12.25 0.24
CA GLN A 39 -0.71 -13.25 1.12
C GLN A 39 -2.21 -13.39 0.89
N MET A 40 -2.95 -12.28 0.82
CA MET A 40 -4.40 -12.35 0.65
C MET A 40 -4.74 -12.92 -0.74
N ARG A 41 -3.97 -12.57 -1.77
CA ARG A 41 -4.10 -13.19 -3.10
C ARG A 41 -3.78 -14.68 -3.09
N ALA A 42 -2.74 -15.11 -2.38
CA ALA A 42 -2.38 -16.52 -2.26
C ALA A 42 -3.41 -17.34 -1.49
N LEU A 43 -4.01 -16.77 -0.43
CA LEU A 43 -5.11 -17.39 0.31
C LEU A 43 -6.38 -17.46 -0.54
N ASN A 44 -6.69 -16.42 -1.31
CA ASN A 44 -7.85 -16.42 -2.20
C ASN A 44 -7.69 -17.47 -3.31
N HIS A 45 -6.50 -17.55 -3.91
CA HIS A 45 -6.16 -18.58 -4.89
C HIS A 45 -6.21 -20.00 -4.29
N LEU A 46 -5.78 -20.17 -3.03
CA LEU A 46 -5.92 -21.46 -2.33
C LEU A 46 -7.39 -21.81 -2.07
N SER A 47 -8.25 -20.83 -1.80
CA SER A 47 -9.69 -21.04 -1.60
C SER A 47 -10.43 -21.42 -2.89
N GLU A 48 -9.90 -21.00 -4.04
CA GLU A 48 -10.42 -21.34 -5.36
C GLU A 48 -10.02 -22.77 -5.79
N ILE A 49 -9.01 -23.39 -5.15
CA ILE A 49 -8.59 -24.77 -5.42
C ILE A 49 -9.45 -25.75 -4.60
N SER A 50 -10.03 -26.74 -5.29
CA SER A 50 -10.82 -27.82 -4.67
C SER A 50 -9.97 -28.69 -3.75
N ASP A 51 -10.56 -29.23 -2.69
CA ASP A 51 -9.90 -30.18 -1.79
C ASP A 51 -9.45 -31.46 -2.52
N GLU A 52 -10.14 -31.83 -3.61
CA GLU A 52 -9.79 -32.95 -4.47
C GLU A 52 -8.47 -32.71 -5.22
N ASP A 53 -8.25 -31.48 -5.70
CA ASP A 53 -7.03 -31.07 -6.37
C ASP A 53 -5.86 -30.90 -5.39
N LEU A 54 -6.15 -30.46 -4.15
CA LEU A 54 -5.16 -30.45 -3.06
C LEU A 54 -4.72 -31.87 -2.72
N ALA A 55 -5.66 -32.81 -2.63
CA ALA A 55 -5.38 -34.23 -2.40
C ALA A 55 -4.61 -34.87 -3.56
N ALA A 56 -4.92 -34.52 -4.81
CA ALA A 56 -4.18 -34.96 -5.99
C ALA A 56 -2.72 -34.46 -6.00
N LYS A 57 -2.47 -33.29 -5.40
CA LYS A 57 -1.13 -32.73 -5.17
C LYS A 57 -0.45 -33.27 -3.91
N GLY A 58 -1.14 -34.09 -3.11
CA GLY A 58 -0.63 -34.64 -1.84
C GLY A 58 -0.44 -33.60 -0.74
N VAL A 59 -1.10 -32.44 -0.85
CA VAL A 59 -1.01 -31.35 0.13
C VAL A 59 -2.32 -31.17 0.87
N THR A 60 -2.26 -30.71 2.12
CA THR A 60 -3.47 -30.40 2.90
C THR A 60 -3.71 -28.89 2.89
N ARG A 61 -4.98 -28.48 2.94
CA ARG A 61 -5.33 -27.04 2.99
C ARG A 61 -4.64 -26.33 4.16
N GLU A 62 -4.60 -26.97 5.32
CA GLU A 62 -3.91 -26.49 6.53
C GLU A 62 -2.39 -26.32 6.36
N SER A 63 -1.71 -27.26 5.67
CA SER A 63 -0.27 -27.12 5.43
C SER A 63 0.02 -25.95 4.50
N GLU A 64 -0.85 -25.74 3.52
CA GLU A 64 -0.69 -24.68 2.52
C GLU A 64 -0.99 -23.29 3.10
N ILE A 65 -2.00 -23.18 3.97
CA ILE A 65 -2.24 -21.96 4.76
C ILE A 65 -1.03 -21.64 5.64
N ARG A 66 -0.48 -22.63 6.34
CA ARG A 66 0.70 -22.45 7.20
C ARG A 66 1.95 -22.08 6.39
N ARG A 67 2.08 -22.56 5.16
CA ARG A 67 3.15 -22.18 4.24
C ARG A 67 3.03 -20.72 3.81
N ILE A 68 1.82 -20.28 3.46
CA ILE A 68 1.53 -18.90 3.03
C ILE A 68 1.69 -17.90 4.18
N LEU A 69 1.20 -18.24 5.38
CA LEU A 69 1.28 -17.38 6.56
C LEU A 69 2.65 -17.45 7.26
N GLY A 70 3.22 -18.64 7.40
CA GLY A 70 4.47 -18.88 8.13
C GLY A 70 5.72 -18.44 7.36
N GLY A 71 5.71 -18.50 6.02
CA GLY A 71 6.80 -17.98 5.20
C GLY A 71 6.93 -16.44 5.24
N SER A 72 5.89 -15.74 5.69
CA SER A 72 5.87 -14.27 5.73
C SER A 72 6.22 -13.65 7.08
N SER A 73 6.43 -14.45 8.13
CA SER A 73 6.96 -13.97 9.42
C SER A 73 8.48 -13.77 9.42
N ALA A 74 9.15 -14.07 8.30
CA ALA A 74 10.60 -14.00 8.13
C ALA A 74 11.10 -12.73 7.41
N LEU A 75 10.24 -11.73 7.23
CA LEU A 75 10.58 -10.38 6.74
C LEU A 75 10.28 -9.35 7.83
#